data_AF-C8XFZ0-F1
#
_entry.id   AF-C8XFZ0-F1
#
_cell.length_a   1.000
_cell.length_b   1.000
_cell.length_c   1.000
_cell.angle_alpha   90.00
_cell.angle_beta   90.00
_cell.angle_gamma   90.00
#
_symmetry.space_group_name_H-M   'P 1'
#
loop_
_entity.id
_entity.type
_entity.pdbx_description
1 polymer ?
#
loop_
_entity_poly.entity_id
_entity_poly.type
_entity_poly.pdbx_seq_one_letter_code
_entity_poly.pdbx_strand_id
1 'polypeptide(L)'
;MGGMPEDHPAETARPRRNRVDPEGRIVAIAARGAWTGNRGILHRGTEIVRPWAGIAWIICALEFRGRRIPQWAPGHYTPLFFTDEAVALAAGHRPCALCRRPAFRAFVEAVDPPGALRAPNLDRLLHAQRRVPADDPQRSARAWPELPDGTFVRWPDRPAVLVGDALVEWAGGTYRRAVRRPHTGRAAVLTPPATVTALAAGYPVQIDDAALVLAGRVPSTRTRPPARTGD
;
A
#
# COMPACT_ATOMS: atom_id res chain seq x y z
N MET A 1 53.22 5.68 17.51
CA MET A 1 52.03 5.11 18.19
C MET A 1 50.80 5.68 17.50
N GLY A 2 50.37 5.03 16.42
CA GLY A 2 49.15 5.41 15.69
C GLY A 2 47.97 4.64 16.27
N GLY A 3 47.04 5.36 16.91
CA GLY A 3 45.77 4.80 17.32
C GLY A 3 44.94 4.49 16.07
N MET A 4 44.63 3.20 15.87
CA MET A 4 43.58 2.77 14.96
C MET A 4 42.27 3.46 15.35
N PRO A 5 41.48 4.02 14.41
CA PRO A 5 40.15 4.49 14.75
C PRO A 5 39.31 3.29 15.18
N GLU A 6 38.82 3.35 16.42
CA GLU A 6 37.91 2.36 16.99
C GLU A 6 36.64 2.31 16.13
N ASP A 7 36.42 1.12 15.57
CA ASP A 7 35.26 0.74 14.77
C ASP A 7 34.01 0.92 15.64
N HIS A 8 33.36 2.08 15.51
CA HIS A 8 32.10 2.35 16.20
C HIS A 8 31.06 1.35 15.66
N PRO A 9 30.47 0.47 16.50
CA PRO A 9 29.45 -0.43 16.04
C PRO A 9 28.32 0.42 15.46
N ALA A 10 28.01 0.20 14.18
CA ALA A 10 26.97 0.90 13.46
C ALA A 10 25.68 0.84 14.27
N GLU A 11 25.33 1.96 14.90
CA GLU A 11 24.03 2.16 15.55
C GLU A 11 22.98 1.73 14.54
N THR A 12 22.24 0.64 14.84
CA THR A 12 21.20 0.14 13.95
C THR A 12 20.22 1.27 13.68
N ALA A 13 20.37 1.92 12.52
CA ALA A 13 19.74 3.20 12.25
C ALA A 13 18.22 3.05 12.41
N ARG A 14 17.65 3.80 13.35
CA ARG A 14 16.21 3.76 13.62
C ARG A 14 15.44 3.96 12.30
N PRO A 15 14.41 3.14 12.03
CA PRO A 15 13.69 3.23 10.77
C PRO A 15 13.04 4.61 10.63
N ARG A 16 13.24 5.25 9.47
CA ARG A 16 12.62 6.54 9.16
C ARG A 16 11.09 6.40 9.05
N ARG A 17 10.38 7.46 9.45
CA ARG A 17 8.92 7.58 9.33
C ARG A 17 8.50 7.93 7.90
N ASN A 18 8.66 6.98 6.98
CA ASN A 18 8.33 7.15 5.55
C ASN A 18 7.65 5.89 4.96
N ARG A 19 7.14 5.01 5.81
CA ARG A 19 6.35 3.83 5.40
C ARG A 19 4.88 4.10 5.67
N VAL A 20 4.02 3.42 4.94
CA VAL A 20 2.57 3.51 5.11
C VAL A 20 2.02 2.14 5.48
N ASP A 21 1.18 2.12 6.52
CA ASP A 21 0.42 0.93 6.91
C ASP A 21 -0.92 0.82 6.13
N PRO A 22 -1.63 -0.32 6.22
CA PRO A 22 -2.90 -0.51 5.50
C PRO A 22 -4.01 0.47 5.91
N GLU A 23 -3.92 1.11 7.07
CA GLU A 23 -4.86 2.12 7.54
C GLU A 23 -4.53 3.51 7.00
N GLY A 24 -3.40 3.66 6.30
CA GLY A 24 -2.94 4.90 5.72
C GLY A 24 -2.12 5.77 6.67
N ARG A 25 -1.71 5.29 7.85
CA ARG A 25 -0.82 6.04 8.75
C ARG A 25 0.62 5.98 8.23
N ILE A 26 1.36 7.07 8.43
CA ILE A 26 2.79 7.11 8.14
C ILE A 26 3.55 6.66 9.39
N VAL A 27 4.32 5.58 9.27
CA VAL A 27 4.94 4.85 10.37
C VAL A 27 6.44 4.66 10.18
N ALA A 28 7.15 4.49 11.29
CA ALA A 28 8.58 4.22 11.35
C ALA A 28 8.82 2.71 11.52
N ILE A 29 8.95 1.99 10.40
CA ILE A 29 9.17 0.54 10.37
C ILE A 29 10.27 0.19 9.39
N ALA A 30 10.97 -0.93 9.62
CA ALA A 30 12.13 -1.34 8.83
C ALA A 30 11.78 -1.89 7.42
N ALA A 31 10.50 -2.02 7.08
CA ALA A 31 10.09 -2.53 5.78
C ALA A 31 10.70 -1.72 4.63
N ARG A 32 11.33 -2.42 3.69
CA ARG A 32 11.95 -1.83 2.50
C ARG A 32 10.90 -1.28 1.53
N GLY A 33 9.84 -2.06 1.32
CA GLY A 33 8.70 -1.76 0.47
C GLY A 33 8.93 -2.09 -1.01
N ALA A 34 7.96 -2.76 -1.63
CA ALA A 34 7.96 -3.10 -3.06
C ALA A 34 7.55 -1.91 -3.95
N TRP A 35 6.83 -0.93 -3.38
CA TRP A 35 6.35 0.25 -4.10
C TRP A 35 6.69 1.54 -3.35
N THR A 36 6.79 2.63 -4.12
CA THR A 36 6.81 3.98 -3.54
C THR A 36 5.49 4.69 -3.83
N GLY A 37 5.31 5.89 -3.31
CA GLY A 37 4.14 6.68 -3.62
C GLY A 37 4.22 8.10 -3.10
N ASN A 38 3.16 8.83 -3.43
CA ASN A 38 3.09 10.26 -3.27
C ASN A 38 1.80 10.64 -2.53
N ARG A 39 1.90 11.56 -1.57
CA ARG A 39 0.76 12.31 -0.99
C ARG A 39 1.02 13.83 -0.94
N GLY A 40 2.03 14.30 -1.67
CA GLY A 40 2.51 15.68 -1.71
C GLY A 40 3.82 15.90 -0.94
N ILE A 41 4.14 17.16 -0.66
CA ILE A 41 5.33 17.57 0.11
C ILE A 41 4.99 17.54 1.59
N LEU A 42 5.36 16.47 2.29
CA LEU A 42 4.98 16.21 3.68
C LEU A 42 6.04 16.57 4.69
N HIS A 43 7.27 16.85 4.23
CA HIS A 43 8.43 16.93 5.10
C HIS A 43 8.99 18.34 5.27
N ARG A 44 9.65 18.55 6.41
CA ARG A 44 10.60 19.63 6.65
C ARG A 44 11.90 18.98 7.12
N GLY A 45 12.99 19.11 6.34
CA GLY A 45 14.17 18.27 6.55
C GLY A 45 13.82 16.79 6.43
N THR A 46 14.06 16.00 7.47
CA THR A 46 13.73 14.55 7.51
C THR A 46 12.47 14.21 8.30
N GLU A 47 11.75 15.23 8.77
CA GLU A 47 10.56 15.08 9.61
C GLU A 47 9.27 15.18 8.78
N ILE A 48 8.33 14.26 9.00
CA ILE A 48 6.97 14.33 8.45
C ILE A 48 6.12 15.28 9.30
N VAL A 49 5.74 16.42 8.74
CA VAL A 49 4.99 17.48 9.42
C VAL A 49 3.49 17.50 9.10
N ARG A 50 3.04 16.68 8.15
CA ARG A 50 1.62 16.53 7.79
C ARG A 50 1.31 15.17 7.15
N PRO A 51 0.08 14.64 7.28
CA PRO A 51 -0.27 13.31 6.76
C PRO A 51 -0.45 13.25 5.24
N TRP A 52 -0.76 14.39 4.61
CA TRP A 52 -0.91 14.58 3.17
C TRP A 52 -0.90 16.08 2.83
N ALA A 53 -0.67 16.44 1.57
CA ALA A 53 -0.75 17.82 1.05
C ALA A 53 -1.63 17.94 -0.22
N GLY A 54 -2.09 16.81 -0.78
CA GLY A 54 -3.05 16.79 -1.88
C GLY A 54 -3.89 15.52 -1.91
N ILE A 55 -4.85 15.48 -2.84
CA ILE A 55 -5.79 14.36 -2.99
C ILE A 55 -5.27 13.23 -3.90
N ALA A 56 -4.25 13.51 -4.70
CA ALA A 56 -3.62 12.57 -5.61
C ALA A 56 -2.66 11.64 -4.85
N TRP A 57 -3.24 10.64 -4.18
CA TRP A 57 -2.50 9.58 -3.50
C TRP A 57 -2.18 8.48 -4.51
N ILE A 58 -0.89 8.37 -4.87
CA ILE A 58 -0.45 7.60 -6.03
C ILE A 58 0.56 6.53 -5.62
N ILE A 59 0.41 5.33 -6.17
CA ILE A 59 1.38 4.23 -6.11
C ILE A 59 2.31 4.33 -7.32
N CYS A 60 3.61 4.47 -7.08
CA CYS A 60 4.64 4.60 -8.09
C CYS A 60 5.60 3.40 -8.06
N ALA A 61 6.19 3.09 -9.22
CA ALA A 61 7.36 2.23 -9.28
C ALA A 61 8.53 2.86 -8.52
N LEU A 62 9.42 2.04 -7.95
CA LEU A 62 10.60 2.51 -7.21
C LEU A 62 11.59 3.28 -8.10
N GLU A 63 11.58 3.00 -9.40
CA GLU A 63 12.38 3.66 -10.43
C GLU A 63 11.57 3.76 -11.74
N PHE A 64 11.77 4.83 -12.50
CA PHE A 64 11.13 5.00 -13.80
C PHE A 64 12.04 5.72 -14.79
N ARG A 65 12.39 5.05 -15.89
CA ARG A 65 13.31 5.55 -16.92
C ARG A 65 14.66 6.01 -16.34
N GLY A 66 15.29 5.16 -15.52
CA GLY A 66 16.58 5.45 -14.85
C GLY A 66 16.51 6.51 -13.74
N ARG A 67 15.31 7.00 -13.40
CA ARG A 67 15.14 8.06 -12.40
C ARG A 67 14.53 7.52 -11.12
N ARG A 68 15.17 7.87 -10.01
CA ARG A 68 14.67 7.69 -8.64
C ARG A 68 14.43 9.08 -8.03
N ILE A 69 13.37 9.24 -7.26
CA ILE A 69 13.16 10.49 -6.52
C ILE A 69 13.93 10.39 -5.21
N PRO A 70 14.87 11.32 -4.93
CA PRO A 70 15.61 11.31 -3.67
C PRO A 70 14.66 11.46 -2.48
N GLN A 71 14.90 10.69 -1.44
CA GLN A 71 14.18 10.83 -0.18
C GLN A 71 14.57 12.17 0.48
N TRP A 72 13.58 12.93 0.96
CA TRP A 72 13.77 14.22 1.66
C TRP A 72 14.30 15.38 0.79
N ALA A 73 14.16 15.31 -0.53
CA ALA A 73 14.55 16.41 -1.40
C ALA A 73 13.66 17.66 -1.17
N PRO A 74 14.22 18.82 -0.80
CA PRO A 74 13.46 20.05 -0.59
C PRO A 74 12.67 20.45 -1.83
N GLY A 75 11.42 20.88 -1.65
CA GLY A 75 10.55 21.29 -2.77
C GLY A 75 9.99 20.13 -3.61
N HIS A 76 10.38 18.88 -3.32
CA HIS A 76 9.84 17.69 -3.99
C HIS A 76 8.84 16.97 -3.12
N TYR A 77 7.95 16.20 -3.76
CA TYR A 77 7.03 15.34 -3.03
C TYR A 77 7.81 14.35 -2.17
N THR A 78 7.22 13.95 -1.06
CA THR A 78 7.85 13.02 -0.12
C THR A 78 7.60 11.59 -0.57
N PRO A 79 8.63 10.84 -1.01
CA PRO A 79 8.45 9.43 -1.31
C PRO A 79 8.02 8.70 -0.03
N LEU A 80 6.92 7.95 -0.14
CA LEU A 80 6.44 7.01 0.87
C LEU A 80 6.64 5.59 0.36
N PHE A 81 6.76 4.60 1.23
CA PHE A 81 6.97 3.20 0.87
C PHE A 81 5.90 2.26 1.42
N PHE A 82 5.57 1.24 0.64
CA PHE A 82 4.54 0.26 0.95
C PHE A 82 5.12 -1.15 0.85
N THR A 83 4.82 -2.02 1.80
CA THR A 83 5.25 -3.43 1.79
C THR A 83 4.94 -4.06 0.43
N ASP A 84 3.70 -3.95 -0.03
CA ASP A 84 3.22 -4.39 -1.33
C ASP A 84 2.16 -3.42 -1.90
N GLU A 85 1.56 -3.78 -3.04
CA GLU A 85 0.51 -2.97 -3.64
C GLU A 85 -0.80 -3.02 -2.85
N ALA A 86 -1.16 -4.18 -2.29
CA ALA A 86 -2.38 -4.33 -1.50
C ALA A 86 -2.41 -3.37 -0.29
N VAL A 87 -1.29 -3.19 0.41
CA VAL A 87 -1.14 -2.18 1.48
C VAL A 87 -1.37 -0.77 0.95
N ALA A 88 -0.80 -0.44 -0.22
CA ALA A 88 -0.93 0.89 -0.81
C ALA A 88 -2.37 1.21 -1.25
N LEU A 89 -3.03 0.21 -1.84
CA LEU A 89 -4.44 0.23 -2.23
C LEU A 89 -5.37 0.33 -1.01
N ALA A 90 -5.07 -0.37 0.09
CA ALA A 90 -5.80 -0.28 1.35
C ALA A 90 -5.69 1.10 1.99
N ALA A 91 -4.47 1.67 2.01
CA ALA A 91 -4.22 3.07 2.35
C ALA A 91 -4.88 4.05 1.36
N GLY A 92 -5.49 3.53 0.31
CA GLY A 92 -6.33 4.21 -0.64
C GLY A 92 -5.62 4.78 -1.85
N HIS A 93 -4.34 4.51 -2.08
CA HIS A 93 -3.64 5.05 -3.25
C HIS A 93 -4.16 4.37 -4.52
N ARG A 94 -4.09 5.07 -5.66
CA ARG A 94 -4.32 4.47 -6.99
C ARG A 94 -3.01 4.30 -7.75
N PRO A 95 -2.92 3.40 -8.75
CA PRO A 95 -1.72 3.30 -9.58
C PRO A 95 -1.37 4.62 -10.30
N CYS A 96 -0.07 4.86 -10.47
CA CYS A 96 0.43 6.04 -11.17
C CYS A 96 0.11 5.99 -12.67
N ALA A 97 -0.58 7.01 -13.16
CA ALA A 97 -0.83 7.19 -14.58
C ALA A 97 0.47 7.37 -15.40
N LEU A 98 1.60 7.75 -14.80
CA LEU A 98 2.87 7.92 -15.52
C LEU A 98 3.73 6.64 -15.51
N CYS A 99 4.23 6.24 -14.34
CA CYS A 99 5.20 5.13 -14.25
C CYS A 99 4.54 3.74 -14.15
N ARG A 100 3.25 3.67 -13.81
CA ARG A 100 2.47 2.44 -13.73
C ARG A 100 1.28 2.48 -14.69
N ARG A 101 1.46 3.06 -15.89
CA ARG A 101 0.38 3.31 -16.86
C ARG A 101 -0.48 2.08 -17.16
N PRO A 102 0.06 0.86 -17.39
CA PRO A 102 -0.78 -0.33 -17.62
C PRO A 102 -1.68 -0.64 -16.42
N ALA A 103 -1.11 -0.65 -15.21
CA ALA A 103 -1.88 -0.84 -13.97
C ALA A 103 -2.93 0.26 -13.75
N PHE A 104 -2.61 1.51 -14.05
CA PHE A 104 -3.59 2.60 -13.98
C PHE A 104 -4.77 2.38 -14.93
N ARG A 105 -4.52 1.92 -16.16
CA ARG A 105 -5.60 1.63 -17.14
C ARG A 105 -6.47 0.47 -16.65
N ALA A 106 -5.86 -0.64 -16.26
CA ALA A 106 -6.58 -1.79 -15.71
C ALA A 106 -7.41 -1.42 -14.47
N PHE A 107 -6.88 -0.57 -13.59
CA PHE A 107 -7.61 -0.08 -12.42
C PHE A 107 -8.82 0.78 -12.81
N VAL A 108 -8.65 1.71 -13.76
CA VAL A 108 -9.75 2.55 -14.24
C VAL A 108 -10.83 1.71 -14.91
N GLU A 109 -10.47 0.79 -15.80
CA GLU A 109 -11.39 -0.13 -16.48
C GLU A 109 -12.18 -0.98 -15.47
N ALA A 110 -11.52 -1.44 -14.41
CA ALA A 110 -12.16 -2.23 -13.36
C ALA A 110 -13.13 -1.41 -12.47
N VAL A 111 -12.89 -0.11 -12.28
CA VAL A 111 -13.76 0.79 -11.48
C VAL A 111 -14.88 1.40 -12.31
N ASP A 112 -14.60 1.72 -13.57
CA ASP A 112 -15.48 2.38 -14.52
C ASP A 112 -15.29 1.72 -15.91
N PRO A 113 -15.99 0.61 -16.20
CA PRO A 113 -15.84 -0.14 -17.45
C PRO A 113 -15.99 0.68 -18.74
N PRO A 114 -16.87 1.71 -18.81
CA PRO A 114 -16.89 2.63 -19.95
C PRO A 114 -15.59 3.43 -20.16
N GLY A 115 -14.67 3.43 -19.19
CA GLY A 115 -13.34 4.03 -19.29
C GLY A 115 -13.32 5.57 -19.28
N ALA A 116 -14.41 6.21 -18.83
CA ALA A 116 -14.56 7.66 -18.84
C ALA A 116 -13.85 8.33 -17.66
N LEU A 117 -13.61 7.59 -16.58
CA LEU A 117 -13.05 8.09 -15.33
C LEU A 117 -11.59 8.54 -15.51
N ARG A 118 -11.39 9.87 -15.47
CA ARG A 118 -10.06 10.48 -15.53
C ARG A 118 -9.41 10.51 -14.15
N ALA A 119 -8.07 10.58 -14.12
CA ALA A 119 -7.29 10.58 -12.89
C ALA A 119 -7.76 11.60 -11.81
N PRO A 120 -8.10 12.87 -12.15
CA PRO A 120 -8.59 13.82 -11.13
C PRO A 120 -9.93 13.40 -10.51
N ASN A 121 -10.83 12.77 -11.28
CA ASN A 121 -12.11 12.31 -10.77
C ASN A 121 -11.93 11.06 -9.89
N LEU A 122 -11.04 10.15 -10.28
CA LEU A 122 -10.65 9.02 -9.44
C LEU A 122 -9.98 9.49 -8.14
N ASP A 123 -9.13 10.52 -8.20
CA ASP A 123 -8.49 11.10 -7.01
C ASP A 123 -9.54 11.71 -6.05
N ARG A 124 -10.56 12.40 -6.57
CA ARG A 124 -11.68 12.92 -5.77
C ARG A 124 -12.52 11.81 -5.15
N LEU A 125 -12.88 10.79 -5.95
CA LEU A 125 -13.65 9.62 -5.50
C LEU A 125 -12.95 8.93 -4.32
N LEU A 126 -11.67 8.58 -4.50
CA LEU A 126 -10.91 7.92 -3.44
C LEU A 126 -10.64 8.86 -2.26
N HIS A 127 -10.50 10.17 -2.47
CA HIS A 127 -10.35 11.12 -1.37
C HIS A 127 -11.59 11.17 -0.48
N ALA A 128 -12.80 11.17 -1.06
CA ALA A 128 -14.03 11.05 -0.29
C ALA A 128 -14.07 9.75 0.51
N GLN A 129 -13.71 8.62 -0.10
CA GLN A 129 -13.75 7.29 0.54
C GLN A 129 -12.71 7.10 1.67
N ARG A 130 -11.59 7.83 1.64
CA ARG A 130 -10.56 7.79 2.71
C ARG A 130 -10.92 8.65 3.93
N ARG A 131 -11.86 9.59 3.79
CA ARG A 131 -12.31 10.47 4.88
C ARG A 131 -13.39 9.82 5.75
N VAL A 132 -14.03 8.78 5.24
CA VAL A 132 -14.99 7.97 5.99
C VAL A 132 -14.20 7.05 6.94
N PRO A 133 -14.50 7.06 8.26
CA PRO A 133 -13.87 6.16 9.22
C PRO A 133 -13.98 4.69 8.79
N ALA A 134 -12.97 3.87 9.13
CA ALA A 134 -12.95 2.47 8.74
C ALA A 134 -14.02 1.62 9.44
N ASP A 135 -14.47 2.07 10.61
CA ASP A 135 -15.55 1.56 11.44
C ASP A 135 -16.93 2.10 11.04
N ASP A 136 -17.00 3.01 10.07
CA ASP A 136 -18.28 3.49 9.54
C ASP A 136 -19.03 2.33 8.85
N PRO A 137 -20.28 2.02 9.26
CA PRO A 137 -21.07 0.96 8.66
C PRO A 137 -21.20 1.07 7.13
N GLN A 138 -21.25 2.27 6.54
CA GLN A 138 -21.36 2.44 5.09
C GLN A 138 -20.10 1.99 4.34
N ARG A 139 -18.94 2.04 4.99
CA ARG A 139 -17.65 1.58 4.44
C ARG A 139 -17.37 0.11 4.76
N SER A 140 -17.75 -0.32 5.96
CA SER A 140 -17.46 -1.63 6.56
C SER A 140 -18.54 -2.69 6.29
N ALA A 141 -19.69 -2.33 5.75
CA ALA A 141 -20.75 -3.30 5.51
C ALA A 141 -20.53 -4.04 4.18
N ARG A 142 -19.64 -5.03 4.13
CA ARG A 142 -19.61 -6.04 3.05
C ARG A 142 -19.67 -7.46 3.61
N ALA A 143 -20.46 -8.31 2.97
CA ALA A 143 -20.57 -9.70 3.39
C ALA A 143 -19.25 -10.41 3.13
N TRP A 144 -18.84 -11.28 4.05
CA TRP A 144 -17.57 -11.98 3.90
C TRP A 144 -17.42 -12.68 2.54
N PRO A 145 -18.39 -13.40 1.97
CA PRO A 145 -18.25 -14.07 0.68
C PRO A 145 -18.01 -13.14 -0.53
N GLU A 146 -18.38 -11.87 -0.44
CA GLU A 146 -18.29 -10.91 -1.55
C GLU A 146 -16.90 -10.28 -1.69
N LEU A 147 -16.03 -10.47 -0.69
CA LEU A 147 -14.75 -9.78 -0.65
C LEU A 147 -13.70 -10.45 -1.55
N PRO A 148 -13.08 -9.72 -2.49
CA PRO A 148 -12.04 -10.26 -3.34
C PRO A 148 -10.68 -10.31 -2.62
N ASP A 149 -9.78 -11.14 -3.14
CA ASP A 149 -8.38 -11.19 -2.73
C ASP A 149 -7.71 -9.80 -2.82
N GLY A 150 -6.77 -9.53 -1.91
CA GLY A 150 -6.10 -8.23 -1.79
C GLY A 150 -6.92 -7.17 -1.04
N THR A 151 -8.16 -7.46 -0.67
CA THR A 151 -8.94 -6.60 0.23
C THR A 151 -8.32 -6.66 1.63
N PHE A 152 -8.08 -5.49 2.23
CA PHE A 152 -7.73 -5.40 3.64
C PHE A 152 -8.97 -5.18 4.49
N VAL A 153 -9.00 -5.85 5.63
CA VAL A 153 -10.02 -5.75 6.67
C VAL A 153 -9.34 -5.56 8.02
N ARG A 154 -10.08 -5.09 9.03
CA ARG A 154 -9.67 -5.18 10.43
C ARG A 154 -10.17 -6.50 11.01
N TRP A 155 -9.27 -7.32 11.53
CA TRP A 155 -9.59 -8.63 12.10
C TRP A 155 -8.59 -9.10 13.18
N PRO A 156 -9.05 -9.40 14.40
CA PRO A 156 -10.16 -8.71 15.07
C PRO A 156 -9.85 -7.22 15.25
N ASP A 157 -8.60 -6.86 15.58
CA ASP A 157 -8.17 -5.47 15.81
C ASP A 157 -7.03 -5.00 14.90
N ARG A 158 -6.44 -5.92 14.13
CA ARG A 158 -5.29 -5.66 13.27
C ARG A 158 -5.67 -5.69 11.79
N PRO A 159 -4.97 -4.96 10.92
CA PRO A 159 -5.13 -5.12 9.49
C PRO A 159 -4.76 -6.54 9.03
N ALA A 160 -5.62 -7.15 8.22
CA ALA A 160 -5.37 -8.42 7.56
C ALA A 160 -5.81 -8.36 6.10
N VAL A 161 -5.04 -8.99 5.21
CA VAL A 161 -5.36 -9.08 3.78
C VAL A 161 -6.06 -10.41 3.48
N LEU A 162 -7.06 -10.37 2.60
CA LEU A 162 -7.71 -11.57 2.09
C LEU A 162 -6.85 -12.22 1.00
N VAL A 163 -6.63 -13.53 1.12
CA VAL A 163 -5.96 -14.37 0.11
C VAL A 163 -6.66 -15.73 0.07
N GLY A 164 -7.52 -15.95 -0.92
CA GLY A 164 -8.41 -17.10 -0.99
C GLY A 164 -9.28 -17.24 0.27
N ASP A 165 -9.18 -18.39 0.91
CA ASP A 165 -9.89 -18.72 2.15
C ASP A 165 -9.14 -18.29 3.43
N ALA A 166 -8.07 -17.51 3.29
CA ALA A 166 -7.26 -17.04 4.40
C ALA A 166 -7.36 -15.51 4.60
N LEU A 167 -7.28 -15.11 5.87
CA LEU A 167 -6.94 -13.77 6.30
C LEU A 167 -5.51 -13.78 6.81
N VAL A 168 -4.64 -12.97 6.20
CA VAL A 168 -3.23 -12.90 6.59
C VAL A 168 -2.95 -11.57 7.28
N GLU A 169 -2.58 -11.65 8.56
CA GLU A 169 -2.33 -10.52 9.43
C GLU A 169 -1.07 -9.76 8.99
N TRP A 170 -1.23 -8.43 8.83
CA TRP A 170 -0.13 -7.51 8.59
C TRP A 170 0.31 -6.86 9.91
N ALA A 171 1.59 -6.97 10.25
CA ALA A 171 2.15 -6.42 11.47
C ALA A 171 3.63 -6.05 11.33
N GLY A 172 3.96 -4.81 11.68
CA GLY A 172 5.34 -4.33 11.71
C GLY A 172 6.01 -4.27 10.33
N GLY A 173 5.24 -4.10 9.26
CA GLY A 173 5.77 -3.97 7.90
C GLY A 173 5.84 -5.26 7.09
N THR A 174 5.38 -6.37 7.64
CA THR A 174 5.33 -7.68 6.97
C THR A 174 4.08 -8.46 7.39
N TYR A 175 3.87 -9.62 6.77
CA TYR A 175 2.80 -10.57 7.08
C TYR A 175 3.32 -11.66 8.02
N ARG A 176 2.50 -12.09 8.98
CA ARG A 176 2.97 -12.98 10.07
C ARG A 176 2.14 -14.25 10.26
N ARG A 177 0.82 -14.13 10.27
CA ARG A 177 -0.09 -15.23 10.63
C ARG A 177 -1.27 -15.27 9.68
N ALA A 178 -1.61 -16.45 9.19
CA ALA A 178 -2.87 -16.69 8.49
C ALA A 178 -3.90 -17.33 9.43
N VAL A 179 -5.16 -16.93 9.27
CA VAL A 179 -6.32 -17.59 9.88
C VAL A 179 -7.36 -17.85 8.80
N ARG A 180 -8.28 -18.78 9.04
CA ARG A 180 -9.39 -19.02 8.11
C ARG A 180 -10.29 -17.77 8.03
N ARG A 181 -10.62 -17.37 6.82
CA ARG A 181 -11.60 -16.31 6.53
C ARG A 181 -12.99 -16.75 6.99
N PRO A 182 -13.74 -15.91 7.72
CA PRO A 182 -15.14 -16.19 8.03
C PRO A 182 -16.00 -16.33 6.76
N HIS A 183 -17.01 -17.20 6.79
CA HIS A 183 -17.91 -17.41 5.65
C HIS A 183 -19.25 -16.65 5.80
N THR A 184 -19.57 -16.18 7.00
CA THR A 184 -20.83 -15.50 7.32
C THR A 184 -20.58 -14.22 8.10
N GLY A 185 -21.56 -13.30 8.06
CA GLY A 185 -21.46 -11.98 8.68
C GLY A 185 -20.79 -10.94 7.77
N ARG A 186 -20.35 -9.83 8.38
CA ARG A 186 -19.77 -8.68 7.67
C ARG A 186 -18.35 -8.42 8.17
N ALA A 187 -17.49 -7.91 7.30
CA ALA A 187 -16.09 -7.61 7.64
C ALA A 187 -15.85 -6.11 7.75
N ALA A 188 -15.08 -5.65 8.75
CA ALA A 188 -14.68 -4.24 8.82
C ALA A 188 -13.64 -3.90 7.74
N VAL A 189 -14.08 -3.48 6.56
CA VAL A 189 -13.22 -3.25 5.39
C VAL A 189 -12.34 -2.01 5.55
N LEU A 190 -11.02 -2.18 5.43
CA LEU A 190 -10.03 -1.10 5.40
C LEU A 190 -9.80 -0.56 3.98
N THR A 191 -9.96 -1.38 2.94
CA THR A 191 -9.79 -0.98 1.54
C THR A 191 -10.94 -0.09 1.05
N PRO A 192 -10.70 1.03 0.33
CA PRO A 192 -11.78 1.88 -0.17
C PRO A 192 -12.76 1.14 -1.09
N PRO A 193 -14.06 1.46 -1.08
CA PRO A 193 -15.06 0.79 -1.90
C PRO A 193 -14.74 0.73 -3.40
N ALA A 194 -14.20 1.79 -4.00
CA ALA A 194 -13.82 1.77 -5.42
C ALA A 194 -12.68 0.79 -5.69
N THR A 195 -11.72 0.70 -4.76
CA THR A 195 -10.64 -0.28 -4.84
C THR A 195 -11.17 -1.71 -4.68
N VAL A 196 -12.13 -1.95 -3.78
CA VAL A 196 -12.79 -3.27 -3.68
C VAL A 196 -13.50 -3.64 -4.98
N THR A 197 -14.20 -2.70 -5.61
CA THR A 197 -14.79 -2.90 -6.95
C THR A 197 -13.72 -3.28 -7.98
N ALA A 198 -12.59 -2.58 -8.00
CA ALA A 198 -11.49 -2.90 -8.93
C ALA A 198 -10.97 -4.33 -8.73
N LEU A 199 -10.75 -4.73 -7.48
CA LEU A 199 -10.29 -6.07 -7.11
C LEU A 199 -11.32 -7.15 -7.52
N ALA A 200 -12.61 -6.90 -7.29
CA ALA A 200 -13.69 -7.82 -7.65
C ALA A 200 -13.82 -8.01 -9.17
N ALA A 201 -13.51 -6.96 -9.94
CA ALA A 201 -13.44 -7.01 -11.40
C ALA A 201 -12.12 -7.60 -11.94
N GLY A 202 -11.25 -8.13 -11.07
CA GLY A 202 -10.05 -8.86 -11.48
C GLY A 202 -8.79 -8.00 -11.65
N TYR A 203 -8.74 -6.79 -11.08
CA TYR A 203 -7.51 -6.01 -11.04
C TYR A 203 -6.36 -6.84 -10.41
N PRO A 204 -5.23 -7.06 -11.12
CA PRO A 204 -4.19 -7.99 -10.71
C PRO A 204 -3.26 -7.36 -9.66
N VAL A 205 -3.78 -7.19 -8.44
CA VAL A 205 -3.04 -6.62 -7.31
C VAL A 205 -1.79 -7.44 -6.97
N GLN A 206 -0.67 -6.76 -6.71
CA GLN A 206 0.50 -7.40 -6.14
C GLN A 206 0.38 -7.54 -4.61
N ILE A 207 0.41 -8.78 -4.13
CA ILE A 207 0.47 -9.15 -2.71
C ILE A 207 1.86 -9.74 -2.43
N ASP A 208 2.45 -9.41 -1.28
CA ASP A 208 3.77 -9.91 -0.88
C ASP A 208 3.82 -11.44 -0.81
N ASP A 209 4.95 -12.03 -1.22
CA ASP A 209 5.15 -13.48 -1.25
C ASP A 209 4.95 -14.10 0.15
N ALA A 210 5.31 -13.39 1.23
CA ALA A 210 5.09 -13.87 2.60
C ALA A 210 3.60 -14.07 2.90
N ALA A 211 2.72 -13.18 2.41
CA ALA A 211 1.28 -13.38 2.57
C ALA A 211 0.76 -14.56 1.75
N LEU A 212 1.22 -14.69 0.50
CA LEU A 212 0.82 -15.80 -0.37
C LEU A 212 1.21 -17.14 0.24
N VAL A 213 2.46 -17.27 0.72
CA VAL A 213 2.97 -18.49 1.36
C VAL A 213 2.19 -18.83 2.63
N LEU A 214 1.92 -17.84 3.50
CA LEU A 214 1.11 -18.03 4.71
C LEU A 214 -0.31 -18.50 4.40
N ALA A 215 -0.88 -18.08 3.25
CA ALA A 215 -2.18 -18.51 2.78
C ALA A 215 -2.15 -19.84 1.98
N GLY A 216 -1.00 -20.51 1.86
CA GLY A 216 -0.85 -21.74 1.08
C GLY A 216 -0.94 -21.54 -0.43
N ARG A 217 -0.71 -20.32 -0.93
CA ARG A 217 -0.62 -19.99 -2.36
C ARG A 217 0.83 -19.99 -2.82
N VAL A 218 1.05 -20.39 -4.07
CA VAL A 218 2.36 -20.30 -4.71
C VAL A 218 2.57 -18.88 -5.24
N PRO A 219 3.65 -18.17 -4.84
CA PRO A 219 3.95 -16.86 -5.38
C PRO A 219 4.17 -16.89 -6.90
N SER A 220 3.61 -15.90 -7.61
CA SER A 220 3.86 -15.73 -9.04
C SER A 220 5.03 -14.78 -9.27
N THR A 221 5.99 -15.19 -10.10
CA THR A 221 7.13 -14.33 -10.50
C THR A 221 6.71 -13.12 -11.34
N ARG A 222 5.47 -13.10 -11.87
CA ARG A 222 5.02 -12.10 -12.87
C ARG A 222 4.64 -10.74 -12.28
N THR A 223 4.29 -10.68 -11.00
CA THR A 223 3.68 -9.48 -10.39
C THR A 223 4.66 -8.65 -9.57
N ARG A 224 5.86 -9.17 -9.31
CA ARG A 224 6.83 -8.51 -8.44
C ARG A 224 7.53 -7.36 -9.17
N PRO A 225 7.49 -6.12 -8.64
CA PRO A 225 8.31 -5.05 -9.19
C PRO A 225 9.80 -5.42 -9.06
N PRO A 226 10.66 -4.98 -9.99
CA PRO A 226 12.09 -5.27 -9.91
C PRO A 226 12.64 -4.80 -8.56
N ALA A 227 13.45 -5.65 -7.93
CA ALA A 227 14.09 -5.32 -6.67
C ALA A 227 14.97 -4.08 -6.84
N ARG A 228 15.01 -3.21 -5.83
CA ARG A 228 16.01 -2.14 -5.78
C ARG A 228 17.41 -2.75 -5.78
N THR A 229 18.18 -2.44 -6.82
CA THR A 229 19.64 -2.59 -6.82
C THR A 229 20.27 -1.44 -6.04
N GLY A 230 21.15 -1.77 -5.10
CA GLY A 230 21.92 -0.84 -4.27
C GLY A 230 21.12 -0.25 -3.10
N ASP A 231 21.53 -0.60 -1.88
CA ASP A 231 21.36 0.20 -0.67
C ASP A 231 22.70 0.92 -0.40
#